data_AF-A4C1M5-F1
#
_entry.id   AF-A4C1M5-F1
#
_cell.length_a   1.000
_cell.length_b   1.000
_cell.length_c   1.000
_cell.angle_alpha   90.00
_cell.angle_beta   90.00
_cell.angle_gamma   90.00
#
_symmetry.space_group_name_H-M   'P 1'
#
loop_
_entity.id
_entity.type
_entity.pdbx_description
1 polymer ?
#
loop_
_entity_poly.entity_id
_entity_poly.type
_entity_poly.pdbx_seq_one_letter_code
_entity_poly.pdbx_strand_id
1 'polypeptide(L)'
;MTMESTMLVQIFVKKTEAQKIFLDFFEAPEDHSRRSHKGVYHSEIFKTKKGRVKVPVLDTRYFKTALTKSTKLNKKHTPNRYGKGAILAEAQWKGLTNELNNTDADFNIIVSSIQVLSAEHGFETWGNFPHEIDKLKAIIKKQSQRCGLTL
;
A
#
# COMPACT_ATOMS: atom_id res chain seq x y z
N MET A 1 -6.58 27.67 17.31
CA MET A 1 -6.28 26.25 17.05
C MET A 1 -7.57 25.60 16.56
N THR A 2 -7.70 25.39 15.25
CA THR A 2 -8.98 25.05 14.60
C THR A 2 -9.42 23.62 14.91
N MET A 3 -10.73 23.41 15.06
CA MET A 3 -11.37 22.12 15.39
C MET A 3 -10.96 20.94 14.48
N GLU A 4 -10.41 21.21 13.29
CA GLU A 4 -9.93 20.16 12.38
C GLU A 4 -8.77 19.33 12.96
N SER A 5 -7.91 19.91 13.81
CA SER A 5 -6.73 19.20 14.33
C SER A 5 -7.09 18.07 15.32
N THR A 6 -8.29 18.07 15.91
CA THR A 6 -8.68 17.09 16.93
C THR A 6 -9.20 15.77 16.32
N MET A 7 -9.62 15.81 15.06
CA MET A 7 -10.25 14.68 14.35
C MET A 7 -9.27 13.78 13.58
N LEU A 8 -7.99 14.14 13.53
CA LEU A 8 -6.97 13.34 12.85
C LEU A 8 -6.17 12.47 13.83
N VAL A 9 -5.86 11.25 13.41
CA VAL A 9 -4.98 10.35 14.16
C VAL A 9 -3.52 10.71 13.88
N GLN A 10 -2.72 10.81 14.94
CA GLN A 10 -1.33 11.23 14.88
C GLN A 10 -0.46 10.29 14.03
N ILE A 11 0.45 10.89 13.25
CA ILE A 11 1.39 10.21 12.36
C ILE A 11 2.71 9.95 13.11
N PHE A 12 3.32 8.79 12.85
CA PHE A 12 4.65 8.50 13.36
C PHE A 12 5.70 9.37 12.65
N VAL A 13 6.54 10.08 13.41
CA VAL A 13 7.45 11.10 12.88
C VAL A 13 8.83 10.55 12.46
N LYS A 14 9.33 9.48 13.11
CA LYS A 14 10.67 8.92 12.86
C LYS A 14 10.69 7.82 11.79
N LYS A 15 10.06 8.10 10.64
CA LYS A 15 9.81 7.08 9.60
C LYS A 15 11.10 6.52 9.00
N THR A 16 12.11 7.37 8.81
CA THR A 16 13.41 6.98 8.24
C THR A 16 14.18 6.09 9.20
N GLU A 17 14.18 6.40 10.49
CA GLU A 17 14.82 5.60 11.52
C GLU A 17 14.11 4.26 11.71
N ALA A 18 12.77 4.25 11.68
CA ALA A 18 12.02 3.00 11.72
C ALA A 18 12.27 2.12 10.49
N GLN A 19 12.38 2.70 9.29
CA GLN A 19 12.79 1.97 8.09
C GLN A 19 14.18 1.37 8.27
N LYS A 20 15.16 2.13 8.76
CA LYS A 20 16.51 1.64 9.02
C LYS A 20 16.49 0.45 9.98
N ILE A 21 15.85 0.59 11.14
CA ILE A 21 15.73 -0.48 12.14
C ILE A 21 15.03 -1.71 11.56
N PHE A 22 13.98 -1.52 10.75
CA PHE A 22 13.31 -2.63 10.09
C PHE A 22 14.25 -3.39 9.14
N LEU A 23 14.99 -2.67 8.29
CA LEU A 23 15.90 -3.28 7.33
C LEU A 23 17.08 -3.96 8.01
N ASP A 24 17.59 -3.37 9.10
CA ASP A 24 18.68 -3.94 9.89
C ASP A 24 18.20 -5.20 10.64
N PHE A 25 17.00 -5.19 11.23
CA PHE A 25 16.41 -6.34 11.92
C PHE A 25 16.18 -7.54 10.98
N PHE A 26 15.73 -7.28 9.75
CA PHE A 26 15.54 -8.32 8.74
C PHE A 26 16.80 -8.62 7.93
N GLU A 27 17.96 -8.09 8.35
CA GLU A 27 19.27 -8.32 7.73
C GLU A 27 19.25 -8.06 6.22
N ALA A 28 18.49 -7.05 5.78
CA ALA A 28 18.44 -6.69 4.37
C ALA A 28 19.82 -6.19 3.91
N PRO A 29 20.38 -6.71 2.80
CA PRO A 29 21.69 -6.33 2.28
C PRO A 29 21.87 -4.81 2.17
N GLU A 30 23.09 -4.31 2.39
CA GLU A 30 23.39 -2.87 2.36
C GLU A 30 23.18 -2.24 0.98
N ASP A 31 23.32 -3.02 -0.08
CA ASP A 31 23.08 -2.61 -1.47
C ASP A 31 21.64 -2.87 -1.94
N HIS A 32 20.77 -3.38 -1.07
CA HIS A 32 19.37 -3.64 -1.45
C HIS A 32 18.66 -2.33 -1.79
N SER A 33 17.90 -2.35 -2.89
CA SER A 33 17.07 -1.22 -3.35
C SER A 33 16.22 -0.54 -2.28
N ARG A 34 15.75 -1.26 -1.26
CA ARG A 34 14.97 -0.71 -0.13
C ARG A 34 15.75 0.29 0.72
N ARG A 35 17.07 0.31 0.66
CA ARG A 35 17.93 1.28 1.33
C ARG A 35 18.12 2.57 0.51
N SER A 36 17.77 2.58 -0.78
CA SER A 36 17.96 3.73 -1.68
C SER A 36 16.70 4.57 -1.92
N HIS A 37 15.55 4.19 -1.36
CA HIS A 37 14.32 4.97 -1.40
C HIS A 37 13.60 5.02 -0.05
N LYS A 38 12.63 5.93 0.05
CA LYS A 38 11.76 6.06 1.22
C LYS A 38 10.73 4.92 1.24
N GLY A 39 10.55 4.27 2.38
CA GLY A 39 9.70 3.09 2.55
C GLY A 39 10.40 1.77 2.22
N VAL A 40 9.81 0.66 2.66
CA VAL A 40 10.37 -0.71 2.54
C VAL A 40 9.72 -1.55 1.44
N TYR A 41 8.95 -0.91 0.55
CA TYR A 41 8.32 -1.59 -0.57
C TYR A 41 9.36 -2.15 -1.53
N HIS A 42 9.09 -3.33 -2.09
CA HIS A 42 9.94 -4.01 -3.06
C HIS A 42 9.12 -5.08 -3.76
N SER A 43 9.70 -5.76 -4.74
CA SER A 43 9.03 -6.82 -5.47
C SER A 43 9.99 -7.93 -5.81
N GLU A 44 9.54 -9.17 -5.60
CA GLU A 44 10.32 -10.37 -5.90
C GLU A 44 9.70 -11.17 -7.04
N ILE A 45 10.52 -11.93 -7.77
CA ILE A 45 10.04 -12.90 -8.75
C ILE A 45 10.52 -14.28 -8.34
N PHE A 46 9.59 -15.17 -8.03
CA PHE A 46 9.87 -16.58 -7.74
C PHE A 46 9.73 -17.39 -9.02
N LYS A 47 10.84 -18.02 -9.45
CA LYS A 47 10.85 -18.95 -10.58
C LYS A 47 10.67 -20.37 -10.06
N THR A 48 9.67 -21.08 -10.57
CA THR A 48 9.37 -22.47 -10.21
C THR A 48 9.32 -23.33 -11.47
N LYS A 49 9.31 -24.67 -11.30
CA LYS A 49 9.08 -25.59 -12.42
C LYS A 49 7.72 -25.40 -13.11
N LYS A 50 6.75 -24.80 -12.42
CA LYS A 50 5.37 -24.59 -12.90
C LYS A 50 5.11 -23.20 -13.46
N GLY A 51 6.10 -22.30 -13.41
CA GLY A 51 5.92 -20.90 -13.81
C GLY A 51 6.61 -19.90 -12.90
N ARG A 52 6.32 -18.62 -13.15
CA ARG A 52 6.86 -17.44 -12.48
C ARG A 52 5.78 -16.75 -11.66
N VAL A 53 6.15 -16.36 -10.44
CA VAL A 53 5.28 -15.62 -9.52
C VAL A 53 5.90 -14.28 -9.24
N LYS A 54 5.22 -13.19 -9.58
CA LYS A 54 5.62 -11.84 -9.17
C LYS A 54 4.94 -11.50 -7.85
N VAL A 55 5.72 -11.07 -6.87
CA VAL A 55 5.22 -10.71 -5.53
C VAL A 55 5.58 -9.26 -5.21
N PRO A 56 4.75 -8.27 -5.61
CA PRO A 56 4.91 -6.90 -5.16
C PRO A 56 4.51 -6.76 -3.70
N VAL A 57 5.44 -6.33 -2.86
CA VAL A 57 5.24 -6.08 -1.43
C VAL A 57 5.07 -4.59 -1.18
N LEU A 58 3.85 -4.19 -0.80
CA LEU A 58 3.51 -2.80 -0.56
C LEU A 58 3.91 -2.35 0.85
N ASP A 59 4.54 -1.19 0.94
CA ASP A 59 4.63 -0.41 2.17
C ASP A 59 3.41 0.52 2.29
N THR A 60 2.47 0.18 3.16
CA THR A 60 1.26 0.98 3.43
C THR A 60 1.38 1.83 4.69
N ARG A 61 2.61 2.04 5.20
CA ARG A 61 2.87 2.73 6.48
C ARG A 61 3.71 3.98 6.28
N TYR A 62 4.77 3.92 5.49
CA TYR A 62 5.73 5.02 5.36
C TYR A 62 5.07 6.28 4.80
N PHE A 63 4.24 6.17 3.76
CA PHE A 63 3.60 7.34 3.15
C PHE A 63 2.19 7.61 3.65
N LYS A 64 1.69 6.73 4.53
CA LYS A 64 0.35 6.86 5.09
C LYS A 64 0.16 8.22 5.72
N THR A 65 -0.91 8.91 5.34
CA THR A 65 -1.37 10.14 5.98
C THR A 65 -2.37 9.85 7.10
N ALA A 66 -2.79 10.89 7.81
CA ALA A 66 -3.68 10.71 8.96
C ALA A 66 -5.03 10.09 8.54
N LEU A 67 -5.59 9.30 9.46
CA LEU A 67 -6.94 8.78 9.38
C LEU A 67 -7.91 9.77 10.03
N THR A 68 -9.15 9.78 9.54
CA THR A 68 -10.25 10.54 10.17
C THR A 68 -10.88 9.71 11.28
N LYS A 69 -10.92 10.24 12.51
CA LYS A 69 -11.62 9.61 13.64
C LYS A 69 -13.11 9.54 13.35
N SER A 70 -13.74 8.43 13.72
CA SER A 70 -15.19 8.33 13.64
C SER A 70 -15.85 9.01 14.85
N THR A 71 -17.06 9.51 14.65
CA THR A 71 -17.98 9.90 15.73
C THR A 71 -18.92 8.75 16.13
N LYS A 72 -18.91 7.62 15.40
CA LYS A 72 -19.75 6.45 15.69
C LYS A 72 -19.11 5.60 16.79
N LEU A 73 -19.90 5.19 17.79
CA LEU A 73 -19.43 4.45 18.97
C LEU A 73 -18.67 3.15 18.64
N ASN A 74 -19.08 2.45 17.57
CA ASN A 74 -18.51 1.15 17.17
C ASN A 74 -17.47 1.23 16.05
N LYS A 75 -17.02 2.42 15.65
CA LYS A 75 -15.98 2.57 14.62
C LYS A 75 -14.90 3.50 15.13
N LYS A 76 -13.63 3.10 15.00
CA LYS A 76 -12.50 3.97 15.37
C LYS A 76 -12.24 5.01 14.28
N HIS A 77 -12.44 4.62 13.02
CA HIS A 77 -12.16 5.44 11.85
C HIS A 77 -13.36 5.47 10.90
N THR A 78 -13.47 6.58 10.18
CA THR A 78 -14.38 6.75 9.04
C THR A 78 -13.54 6.99 7.77
N PRO A 79 -14.05 6.69 6.56
CA PRO A 79 -13.36 7.08 5.34
C PRO A 79 -13.01 8.56 5.31
N ASN A 80 -11.80 8.87 4.87
CA ASN A 80 -11.41 10.24 4.55
C ASN A 80 -12.25 10.75 3.38
N ARG A 81 -12.34 12.07 3.24
CA ARG A 81 -12.94 12.68 2.05
C ARG A 81 -12.24 12.16 0.79
N TYR A 82 -12.99 11.88 -0.26
CA TYR A 82 -12.44 11.42 -1.53
C TYR A 82 -11.34 12.36 -2.05
N GLY A 83 -10.23 11.80 -2.53
CA GLY A 83 -9.06 12.56 -2.98
C GLY A 83 -8.20 13.14 -1.85
N LYS A 84 -8.48 12.81 -0.58
CA LYS A 84 -7.69 13.28 0.57
C LYS A 84 -6.99 12.14 1.29
N GLY A 85 -5.71 12.36 1.52
CA GLY A 85 -4.80 11.42 2.15
C GLY A 85 -4.12 10.51 1.14
N ALA A 86 -3.10 9.79 1.61
CA ALA A 86 -2.32 8.86 0.82
C ALA A 86 -1.98 7.64 1.66
N ILE A 87 -1.81 6.48 1.01
CA ILE A 87 -1.28 5.25 1.58
C ILE A 87 0.11 4.99 1.02
N LEU A 88 0.27 5.11 -0.31
CA LEU A 88 1.51 4.83 -1.04
C LEU A 88 2.11 6.12 -1.61
N ALA A 89 3.43 6.11 -1.83
CA ALA A 89 4.08 7.17 -2.60
C ALA A 89 3.72 7.10 -4.09
N GLU A 90 3.85 8.22 -4.79
CA GLU A 90 3.74 8.27 -6.24
C GLU A 90 4.76 7.34 -6.93
N ALA A 91 6.01 7.30 -6.45
CA ALA A 91 7.04 6.41 -6.98
C ALA A 91 6.65 4.93 -6.84
N GLN A 92 6.07 4.55 -5.70
CA GLN A 92 5.58 3.20 -5.46
C GLN A 92 4.38 2.85 -6.35
N TRP A 93 3.45 3.79 -6.52
CA TRP A 93 2.33 3.64 -7.47
C TRP A 93 2.80 3.43 -8.90
N LYS A 94 3.77 4.23 -9.35
CA LYS A 94 4.37 4.12 -10.68
C LYS A 94 5.09 2.78 -10.84
N GLY A 95 5.87 2.37 -9.83
CA GLY A 95 6.54 1.07 -9.78
C GLY A 95 5.56 -0.08 -9.93
N LEU A 96 4.56 -0.18 -9.04
CA LEU A 96 3.53 -1.21 -9.07
C LEU A 96 2.82 -1.27 -10.43
N THR A 97 2.43 -0.11 -10.96
CA THR A 97 1.74 -0.02 -12.26
C THR A 97 2.64 -0.54 -13.38
N ASN A 98 3.91 -0.16 -13.39
CA ASN A 98 4.87 -0.60 -14.41
C ASN A 98 5.16 -2.09 -14.29
N GLU A 99 5.30 -2.63 -13.08
CA GLU A 99 5.53 -4.05 -12.85
C GLU A 99 4.36 -4.89 -13.33
N LEU A 100 3.12 -4.54 -12.95
CA LEU A 100 1.92 -5.27 -13.39
C LEU A 100 1.68 -5.11 -14.90
N ASN A 101 2.03 -3.97 -15.48
CA ASN A 101 1.95 -3.74 -16.92
C ASN A 101 3.12 -4.33 -17.70
N ASN A 102 4.19 -4.82 -17.09
CA ASN A 102 5.31 -5.41 -17.84
C ASN A 102 5.74 -6.74 -17.24
N THR A 103 4.81 -7.45 -16.60
CA THR A 103 5.05 -8.76 -16.00
C THR A 103 4.98 -9.87 -17.05
N ASP A 104 5.91 -10.80 -16.96
CA ASP A 104 5.91 -12.10 -17.62
C ASP A 104 5.54 -13.24 -16.64
N ALA A 105 5.04 -12.88 -15.46
CA ALA A 105 4.61 -13.83 -14.45
C ALA A 105 3.26 -14.46 -14.79
N ASP A 106 3.11 -15.75 -14.51
CA ASP A 106 1.86 -16.49 -14.69
C ASP A 106 0.80 -16.03 -13.69
N PHE A 107 1.24 -15.59 -12.50
CA PHE A 107 0.37 -14.95 -11.52
C PHE A 107 1.10 -13.91 -10.65
N ASN A 108 0.33 -12.95 -10.13
CA ASN A 108 0.81 -11.89 -9.26
C ASN A 108 0.20 -12.03 -7.86
N ILE A 109 1.01 -11.91 -6.81
CA ILE A 109 0.55 -11.80 -5.42
C ILE A 109 0.91 -10.41 -4.90
N ILE A 110 -0.07 -9.52 -4.77
CA ILE A 110 0.15 -8.20 -4.18
C ILE A 110 -0.01 -8.31 -2.67
N VAL A 111 1.06 -8.03 -1.92
CA VAL A 111 1.07 -8.12 -0.46
C VAL A 111 0.82 -6.74 0.15
N SER A 112 -0.19 -6.65 1.03
CA SER A 112 -0.57 -5.43 1.75
C SER A 112 -0.60 -5.69 3.25
N SER A 113 -0.11 -4.75 4.06
CA SER A 113 -0.11 -4.89 5.53
C SER A 113 -1.47 -4.58 6.20
N ILE A 114 -2.42 -4.04 5.43
CA ILE A 114 -3.78 -3.71 5.87
C ILE A 114 -4.81 -4.26 4.87
N GLN A 115 -6.04 -4.48 5.34
CA GLN A 115 -7.10 -5.08 4.52
C GLN A 115 -7.46 -4.21 3.31
N VAL A 116 -7.53 -4.83 2.13
CA VAL A 116 -7.84 -4.15 0.87
C VAL A 116 -9.34 -4.10 0.62
N LEU A 117 -10.04 -5.23 0.74
CA LEU A 117 -11.43 -5.34 0.26
C LEU A 117 -12.48 -4.92 1.29
N SER A 118 -12.29 -5.25 2.58
CA SER A 118 -13.25 -4.96 3.63
C SER A 118 -12.97 -3.61 4.29
N ALA A 119 -14.04 -2.86 4.60
CA ALA A 119 -13.99 -1.61 5.36
C ALA A 119 -15.00 -1.58 6.53
N GLU A 120 -15.66 -2.71 6.82
CA GLU A 120 -16.83 -2.72 7.69
C GLU A 120 -16.49 -2.61 9.18
N HIS A 121 -15.36 -3.20 9.59
CA HIS A 121 -14.97 -3.32 11.00
C HIS A 121 -14.52 -1.99 11.65
N GLY A 122 -14.45 -0.88 10.91
CA GLY A 122 -14.18 0.45 11.47
C GLY A 122 -12.77 0.69 12.00
N PHE A 123 -11.81 -0.18 11.68
CA PHE A 123 -10.38 0.01 11.95
C PHE A 123 -9.62 0.37 10.66
N GLU A 124 -8.30 0.46 10.73
CA GLU A 124 -7.46 0.85 9.61
C GLU A 124 -7.52 -0.17 8.46
N THR A 125 -7.98 0.28 7.30
CA THR A 125 -8.01 -0.45 6.03
C THR A 125 -7.79 0.50 4.85
N TRP A 126 -7.64 -0.06 3.65
CA TRP A 126 -7.64 0.73 2.41
C TRP A 126 -8.94 1.51 2.21
N GLY A 127 -10.06 1.01 2.77
CA GLY A 127 -11.35 1.70 2.74
C GLY A 127 -11.36 3.05 3.48
N ASN A 128 -10.35 3.34 4.31
CA ASN A 128 -10.20 4.68 4.86
C ASN A 128 -9.73 5.72 3.82
N PHE A 129 -9.21 5.29 2.66
CA PHE A 129 -8.68 6.13 1.58
C PHE A 129 -9.36 5.77 0.25
N PRO A 130 -10.62 6.21 0.05
CA PRO A 130 -11.46 5.69 -1.02
C PRO A 130 -10.88 5.88 -2.44
N HIS A 131 -10.16 6.98 -2.70
CA HIS A 131 -9.51 7.19 -4.00
C HIS A 131 -8.27 6.31 -4.22
N GLU A 132 -7.56 5.92 -3.15
CA GLU A 132 -6.37 5.04 -3.25
C GLU A 132 -6.79 3.59 -3.54
N ILE A 133 -7.88 3.11 -2.91
CA ILE A 133 -8.43 1.78 -3.21
C ILE A 133 -9.02 1.72 -4.62
N ASP A 134 -9.71 2.77 -5.08
CA ASP A 134 -10.21 2.83 -6.46
C ASP A 134 -9.06 2.80 -7.47
N LYS A 135 -7.97 3.51 -7.19
CA LYS A 135 -6.75 3.47 -8.01
C LYS A 135 -6.15 2.07 -8.07
N LEU A 136 -6.06 1.36 -6.94
CA LEU A 136 -5.58 -0.03 -6.92
C LEU A 136 -6.47 -0.95 -7.78
N LYS A 137 -7.79 -0.86 -7.58
CA LYS A 137 -8.79 -1.63 -8.35
C LYS A 137 -8.68 -1.35 -9.84
N ALA A 138 -8.49 -0.08 -10.23
CA ALA A 138 -8.33 0.31 -11.63
C ALA A 138 -7.07 -0.29 -12.27
N ILE A 139 -5.94 -0.30 -11.54
CA ILE A 139 -4.70 -0.94 -12.01
C ILE A 139 -4.91 -2.44 -12.22
N ILE A 140 -5.52 -3.12 -11.23
CA ILE A 140 -5.79 -4.57 -11.31
C ILE A 140 -6.74 -4.89 -12.47
N LYS A 141 -7.84 -4.14 -12.60
CA LYS A 141 -8.81 -4.32 -13.68
C LYS A 141 -8.16 -4.14 -15.05
N LYS A 142 -7.36 -3.08 -15.22
CA LYS A 142 -6.64 -2.82 -16.47
C LYS A 142 -5.66 -3.94 -16.82
N GLN A 143 -4.94 -4.47 -15.82
CA GLN A 143 -4.02 -5.59 -16.03
C GLN A 143 -4.78 -6.88 -16.40
N SER A 144 -5.88 -7.18 -15.72
CA SER A 144 -6.75 -8.33 -16.01
C SER A 144 -7.25 -8.31 -17.46
N GLN A 145 -7.80 -7.16 -17.89
CA GLN A 145 -8.31 -6.98 -19.26
C GLN A 145 -7.22 -7.24 -20.31
N ARG A 146 -5.99 -6.80 -20.04
CA ARG A 146 -4.86 -7.00 -20.95
C ARG A 146 -4.42 -8.47 -21.04
N CYS A 147 -4.58 -9.23 -19.96
CA CYS A 147 -4.31 -10.67 -19.94
C CYS A 147 -5.50 -11.51 -20.45
N GLY A 148 -6.53 -10.88 -21.02
CA GLY A 148 -7.70 -11.57 -21.59
C GLY A 148 -8.76 -11.98 -20.56
N LEU A 149 -8.64 -11.52 -19.30
CA LEU A 149 -9.63 -11.76 -18.24
C LEU A 149 -10.55 -10.54 -18.11
N THR A 150 -11.81 -10.70 -18.52
CA THR A 150 -12.87 -9.70 -18.32
C THR A 150 -13.52 -9.93 -16.96
N LEU A 151 -13.25 -9.05 -15.99
CA LEU A 151 -13.88 -8.98 -14.66
C LEU A 151 -14.84 -7.79 -14.56
#